data_AF-A0A432JP92-F1
#
_entry.id   AF-A0A432JP92-F1
#
_cell.length_a   1.000
_cell.length_b   1.000
_cell.length_c   1.000
_cell.angle_alpha   90.00
_cell.angle_beta   90.00
_cell.angle_gamma   90.00
#
_symmetry.space_group_name_H-M   'P 1'
#
loop_
_entity.id
_entity.type
_entity.pdbx_description
1 polymer ?
#
loop_
_entity_poly.entity_id
_entity_poly.type
_entity_poly.pdbx_seq_one_letter_code
_entity_poly.pdbx_strand_id
1 'polypeptide(L)'
;MQGKKKYEEKLFTSIQLSRRVPANNFYRKLKRNIDFDFIYKLTESLYGKSGKESLDPVVFFKLCLIRKRENISSDRKLISICRIRLDLLYFLGYNLDEKLPAPSTISHTRRNFPKELYQAICNRIEESIQETTLK
;
A
#
# COMPACT_ATOMS: atom_id res chain seq x y z
N MET A 1 26.82 31.24 15.22
CA MET A 1 27.24 31.29 13.79
C MET A 1 26.17 30.62 12.94
N GLN A 2 25.82 31.17 11.78
CA GLN A 2 24.82 30.60 10.88
C GLN A 2 25.47 29.56 9.95
N GLY A 3 25.03 28.31 10.03
CA GLY A 3 25.46 27.26 9.11
C GLY A 3 24.90 27.47 7.71
N LYS A 4 25.71 27.23 6.67
CA LYS A 4 25.26 27.18 5.27
C LYS A 4 25.27 25.73 4.79
N LYS A 5 24.12 25.21 4.37
CA LYS A 5 24.01 23.88 3.78
C LYS A 5 24.35 23.96 2.28
N LYS A 6 25.35 23.20 1.85
CA LYS A 6 25.57 22.92 0.42
C LYS A 6 24.92 21.58 0.08
N TYR A 7 24.12 21.54 -0.98
CA TYR A 7 23.54 20.30 -1.47
C TYR A 7 24.45 19.73 -2.56
N GLU A 8 24.90 18.50 -2.36
CA GLU A 8 25.66 17.73 -3.34
C GLU A 8 24.95 16.38 -3.48
N GLU A 9 24.61 16.02 -4.72
CA GLU A 9 23.91 14.78 -5.02
C GLU A 9 24.88 13.59 -4.88
N LYS A 10 24.43 12.53 -4.21
CA LYS A 10 25.22 11.30 -4.07
C LYS A 10 24.96 10.38 -5.26
N LEU A 11 26.01 10.00 -5.97
CA LEU A 11 25.96 9.07 -7.11
C LEU A 11 25.45 7.68 -6.71
N PHE A 12 25.75 7.23 -5.50
CA PHE A 12 25.28 5.94 -4.96
C PHE A 12 24.70 6.15 -3.56
N THR A 13 23.50 5.62 -3.33
CA THR A 13 22.85 5.64 -2.02
C THR A 13 22.24 4.27 -1.72
N SER A 14 22.69 3.63 -0.64
CA SER A 14 21.99 2.47 -0.06
C SER A 14 20.87 2.96 0.84
N ILE A 15 19.63 2.56 0.55
CA ILE A 15 18.45 2.95 1.33
C ILE A 15 17.73 1.69 1.81
N GLN A 16 17.51 1.60 3.12
CA GLN A 16 16.60 0.62 3.73
C GLN A 16 15.37 1.35 4.24
N LEU A 17 14.21 1.06 3.65
CA LEU A 17 12.94 1.72 4.02
C LEU A 17 12.61 1.49 5.51
N SER A 18 12.89 0.30 6.05
CA SER A 18 12.69 -0.02 7.47
C SER A 18 13.49 0.86 8.44
N ARG A 19 14.63 1.42 8.01
CA ARG A 19 15.43 2.37 8.80
C ARG A 19 14.98 3.82 8.62
N ARG A 20 14.33 4.14 7.50
CA ARG A 20 13.87 5.50 7.17
C ARG A 20 12.46 5.81 7.66
N VAL A 21 11.57 4.82 7.67
CA VAL A 21 10.19 5.00 8.14
C VAL A 21 10.16 4.89 9.67
N PRO A 22 9.77 5.94 10.42
CA PRO A 22 9.76 5.90 11.88
C PRO A 22 8.89 4.77 12.45
N ALA A 23 9.28 4.18 13.58
CA ALA A 23 8.53 3.10 14.22
C ALA A 23 7.11 3.51 14.67
N ASN A 24 6.91 4.79 14.96
CA ASN A 24 5.61 5.37 15.33
C ASN A 24 4.72 5.70 14.11
N ASN A 25 5.21 5.55 12.88
CA ASN A 25 4.43 5.80 11.67
C ASN A 25 3.21 4.87 11.61
N PHE A 26 2.05 5.44 11.28
CA PHE A 26 0.77 4.74 11.22
C PHE A 26 0.81 3.52 10.30
N TYR A 27 1.22 3.69 9.04
CA TYR A 27 1.26 2.62 8.06
C TYR A 27 2.29 1.53 8.40
N ARG A 28 3.41 1.90 9.04
CA ARG A 28 4.35 0.92 9.59
C ARG A 28 3.72 0.07 10.70
N LYS A 29 2.95 0.68 11.61
CA LYS A 29 2.21 -0.06 12.64
C LYS A 29 1.17 -1.00 12.01
N LEU A 30 0.41 -0.52 11.02
CA LEU A 30 -0.56 -1.35 10.30
C LEU A 30 0.10 -2.57 9.65
N LYS A 31 1.20 -2.38 8.92
CA LYS A 31 1.94 -3.49 8.29
C LYS A 31 2.36 -4.57 9.30
N ARG A 32 2.68 -4.16 10.53
CA ARG A 32 3.17 -5.06 11.57
C ARG A 32 2.04 -5.76 12.32
N ASN A 33 0.95 -5.06 12.56
CA ASN A 33 -0.08 -5.50 13.50
C ASN A 33 -1.27 -6.17 12.82
N ILE A 34 -1.43 -6.00 11.50
CA ILE A 34 -2.50 -6.63 10.72
C ILE A 34 -1.89 -7.71 9.84
N ASP A 35 -2.39 -8.93 10.00
CA ASP A 35 -2.17 -10.01 9.04
C ASP A 35 -3.11 -9.79 7.84
N PHE A 36 -2.55 -9.59 6.66
CA PHE A 36 -3.32 -9.40 5.42
C PHE A 36 -3.53 -10.70 4.65
N ASP A 37 -2.96 -11.83 5.09
CA ASP A 37 -2.97 -13.09 4.33
C ASP A 37 -4.38 -13.68 4.21
N PHE A 38 -5.30 -13.29 5.11
CA PHE A 38 -6.72 -13.66 4.98
C PHE A 38 -7.33 -13.20 3.65
N ILE A 39 -6.79 -12.13 3.03
CA ILE A 39 -7.26 -11.62 1.76
C ILE A 39 -7.03 -12.67 0.67
N TYR A 40 -5.85 -13.31 0.63
CA TYR A 40 -5.57 -14.33 -0.37
C TYR A 40 -6.61 -15.45 -0.37
N LYS A 41 -7.00 -15.93 0.82
CA LYS A 41 -8.05 -16.96 0.97
C LYS A 41 -9.42 -16.48 0.46
N LEU A 42 -9.78 -15.23 0.74
CA LEU A 42 -11.08 -14.68 0.33
C LEU A 42 -11.14 -14.36 -1.16
N THR A 43 -10.00 -14.08 -1.80
CA THR A 43 -9.96 -13.69 -3.21
C THR A 43 -9.56 -14.83 -4.15
N GLU A 44 -9.20 -16.00 -3.63
CA GLU A 44 -8.67 -17.14 -4.40
C GLU A 44 -9.52 -17.47 -5.63
N SER A 45 -10.84 -17.52 -5.49
CA SER A 45 -11.77 -17.85 -6.57
C SER A 45 -11.82 -16.83 -7.72
N LEU A 46 -11.37 -15.59 -7.47
CA LEU A 46 -11.37 -14.51 -8.46
C LEU A 46 -10.07 -14.46 -9.27
N TYR A 47 -9.03 -15.18 -8.82
CA TYR A 47 -7.73 -15.18 -9.45
C TYR A 47 -7.54 -16.49 -10.23
N GLY A 48 -7.40 -16.36 -11.55
CA GLY A 48 -7.13 -17.50 -12.42
C GLY A 48 -5.77 -18.12 -12.14
N LYS A 49 -5.65 -19.44 -12.35
CA LYS A 49 -4.40 -20.20 -12.18
C LYS A 49 -3.42 -20.03 -13.36
N SER A 50 -3.85 -19.39 -14.44
CA SER A 50 -3.09 -19.25 -15.69
C SER A 50 -3.36 -17.90 -16.35
N GLY A 51 -2.32 -17.29 -16.95
CA GLY A 51 -2.42 -16.04 -17.69
C GLY A 51 -1.42 -14.99 -17.19
N LYS A 52 -1.64 -13.74 -17.61
CA LYS A 52 -0.83 -12.61 -17.14
C LYS A 52 -1.08 -12.39 -15.64
N GLU A 53 -0.02 -12.14 -14.89
CA GLU A 53 -0.10 -11.83 -13.47
C GLU A 53 -1.03 -10.65 -13.21
N SER A 54 -2.10 -10.93 -12.48
CA SER A 54 -3.02 -9.93 -11.95
C SER A 54 -2.37 -9.17 -10.79
N LEU A 55 -2.88 -7.96 -10.52
CA LEU A 55 -2.46 -7.20 -9.34
C LEU A 55 -2.68 -8.02 -8.07
N ASP A 56 -1.66 -8.14 -7.24
CA ASP A 56 -1.74 -8.79 -5.92
C ASP A 56 -2.95 -8.22 -5.13
N PRO A 57 -3.84 -9.10 -4.62
CA PRO A 57 -5.06 -8.67 -3.93
C PRO A 57 -4.76 -7.93 -2.62
N VAL A 58 -3.73 -8.31 -1.86
CA VAL A 58 -3.29 -7.60 -0.66
C VAL A 58 -2.81 -6.20 -1.02
N VAL A 59 -2.00 -6.06 -2.07
CA VAL A 59 -1.55 -4.74 -2.57
C VAL A 59 -2.76 -3.89 -2.99
N PHE A 60 -3.71 -4.47 -3.70
CA PHE A 60 -4.94 -3.78 -4.11
C PHE A 60 -5.73 -3.24 -2.92
N PHE A 61 -5.99 -4.06 -1.90
CA PHE A 61 -6.74 -3.62 -0.72
C PHE A 61 -5.96 -2.62 0.14
N LYS A 62 -4.63 -2.74 0.22
CA LYS A 62 -3.78 -1.72 0.84
C LYS A 62 -3.87 -0.37 0.11
N LEU A 63 -3.89 -0.37 -1.22
CA LEU A 63 -4.10 0.84 -2.03
C LEU A 63 -5.49 1.44 -1.79
N CYS A 64 -6.54 0.62 -1.69
CA CYS A 64 -7.88 1.09 -1.33
C CYS A 64 -7.92 1.72 0.07
N LEU A 65 -7.23 1.13 1.04
CA LEU A 65 -7.12 1.68 2.39
C LEU A 65 -6.43 3.05 2.38
N ILE A 66 -5.27 3.16 1.71
CA ILE A 66 -4.56 4.45 1.55
C ILE A 66 -5.47 5.47 0.90
N ARG A 67 -6.15 5.10 -0.18
CA ARG A 67 -7.07 5.99 -0.90
C ARG A 67 -8.16 6.53 0.02
N LYS A 68 -8.77 5.68 0.85
CA LYS A 68 -9.80 6.07 1.82
C LYS A 68 -9.23 6.98 2.91
N ARG A 69 -8.09 6.62 3.50
CA ARG A 69 -7.47 7.34 4.62
C ARG A 69 -6.92 8.71 4.22
N GLU A 70 -6.32 8.81 3.05
CA GLU A 70 -5.73 10.06 2.53
C GLU A 70 -6.74 10.89 1.73
N ASN A 71 -8.01 10.47 1.67
CA ASN A 71 -9.10 11.11 0.93
C ASN A 71 -8.73 11.42 -0.55
N ILE A 72 -8.22 10.41 -1.25
CA ILE A 72 -7.75 10.54 -2.64
C ILE A 72 -8.85 10.11 -3.61
N SER A 73 -9.21 10.98 -4.54
CA SER A 73 -10.28 10.74 -5.51
C SER A 73 -9.85 9.96 -6.77
N SER A 74 -8.57 10.02 -7.15
CA SER A 74 -8.04 9.50 -8.43
C SER A 74 -6.93 8.48 -8.24
N ASP A 75 -6.98 7.37 -9.00
CA ASP A 75 -5.95 6.33 -8.98
C ASP A 75 -4.61 6.83 -9.52
N ARG A 76 -4.61 7.82 -10.43
CA ARG A 76 -3.38 8.47 -10.89
C ARG A 76 -2.70 9.23 -9.74
N LYS A 77 -3.50 9.99 -8.98
CA LYS A 77 -3.04 10.75 -7.81
C LYS A 77 -2.60 9.81 -6.68
N LEU A 78 -3.30 8.70 -6.50
CA LEU A 78 -2.93 7.66 -5.52
C LEU A 78 -1.53 7.13 -5.80
N ILE A 79 -1.27 6.71 -7.03
CA ILE A 79 0.04 6.18 -7.42
C ILE A 79 1.13 7.25 -7.37
N SER A 80 0.86 8.50 -7.77
CA SER A 80 1.86 9.57 -7.65
C SER A 80 2.25 9.84 -6.20
N ILE A 81 1.29 9.80 -5.26
CA ILE A 81 1.56 9.95 -3.83
C ILE A 81 2.33 8.75 -3.29
N CYS A 82 1.95 7.52 -3.68
CA CYS A 82 2.66 6.32 -3.24
C CYS A 82 4.11 6.30 -3.72
N ARG A 83 4.43 6.85 -4.91
CA ARG A 83 5.81 6.91 -5.42
C ARG A 83 6.76 7.75 -4.56
N ILE A 84 6.27 8.81 -3.93
CA ILE A 84 7.11 9.76 -3.19
C ILE A 84 7.14 9.50 -1.68
N ARG A 85 6.11 8.81 -1.16
CA ARG A 85 5.96 8.56 0.28
C ARG A 85 6.59 7.23 0.69
N LEU A 86 7.73 7.32 1.37
CA LEU A 86 8.49 6.17 1.85
C LEU A 86 7.68 5.25 2.78
N ASP A 87 6.79 5.83 3.59
CA ASP A 87 5.93 5.08 4.50
C ASP A 87 4.88 4.24 3.75
N LEU A 88 4.33 4.79 2.67
CA LEU A 88 3.39 4.08 1.80
C LEU A 88 4.09 2.97 1.00
N LEU A 89 5.26 3.22 0.42
CA LEU A 89 6.05 2.18 -0.24
C LEU A 89 6.37 1.04 0.72
N TYR A 90 6.82 1.37 1.93
CA TYR A 90 7.11 0.39 2.97
C TYR A 90 5.87 -0.44 3.35
N PHE A 91 4.71 0.19 3.47
CA PHE A 91 3.43 -0.48 3.76
C PHE A 91 2.98 -1.41 2.65
N LEU A 92 3.08 -0.95 1.41
CA LEU A 92 2.74 -1.72 0.22
C LEU A 92 3.72 -2.87 -0.03
N GLY A 93 4.96 -2.75 0.47
CA GLY A 93 6.03 -3.75 0.28
C GLY A 93 6.87 -3.52 -0.97
N TYR A 94 6.90 -2.29 -1.50
CA TYR A 94 7.66 -1.92 -2.69
C TYR A 94 8.98 -1.25 -2.34
N ASN A 95 10.00 -1.47 -3.19
CA ASN A 95 11.24 -0.70 -3.13
C ASN A 95 11.13 0.65 -3.87
N LEU A 96 12.15 1.50 -3.73
CA LEU A 96 12.19 2.85 -4.33
C LEU A 96 12.23 2.83 -5.86
N ASP A 97 12.90 1.83 -6.40
CA ASP A 97 13.15 1.59 -7.82
C ASP A 97 12.13 0.63 -8.45
N GLU A 98 11.23 0.08 -7.64
CA GLU A 98 10.23 -0.87 -8.09
C GLU A 98 9.02 -0.17 -8.74
N LYS A 99 8.52 -0.75 -9.82
CA LYS A 99 7.40 -0.19 -10.57
C LYS A 99 6.07 -0.51 -9.89
N LEU A 100 5.43 0.53 -9.33
CA LEU A 100 4.05 0.45 -8.84
C LEU A 100 3.05 0.10 -9.96
N PRO A 101 1.91 -0.53 -9.61
CA PRO A 101 0.88 -0.89 -10.57
C PRO A 101 0.32 0.32 -11.31
N ALA A 102 -0.04 0.11 -12.57
CA ALA A 102 -0.62 1.18 -13.39
C ALA A 102 -2.00 1.58 -12.84
N PRO A 103 -2.38 2.86 -12.88
CA PRO A 103 -3.72 3.31 -12.47
C PRO A 103 -4.86 2.60 -13.19
N SER A 104 -4.66 2.21 -14.46
CA SER A 104 -5.63 1.43 -15.23
C SER A 104 -5.83 0.02 -14.66
N THR A 105 -4.76 -0.63 -14.19
CA THR A 105 -4.83 -1.94 -13.53
C THR A 105 -5.67 -1.86 -12.27
N ILE A 106 -5.47 -0.83 -11.43
CA ILE A 106 -6.24 -0.65 -10.19
C ILE A 106 -7.73 -0.44 -10.48
N SER A 107 -8.04 0.39 -11.47
CA SER A 107 -9.42 0.63 -11.91
C SER A 107 -10.07 -0.64 -12.47
N HIS A 108 -9.32 -1.45 -13.22
CA HIS A 108 -9.81 -2.70 -13.77
C HIS A 108 -10.05 -3.74 -12.68
N THR A 109 -9.06 -3.98 -11.81
CA THR A 109 -9.17 -4.89 -10.68
C THR A 109 -10.40 -4.58 -9.82
N ARG A 110 -10.63 -3.30 -9.49
CA ARG A 110 -11.79 -2.87 -8.70
C ARG A 110 -13.14 -3.22 -9.33
N ARG A 111 -13.25 -3.19 -10.65
CA ARG A 111 -14.48 -3.53 -11.37
C ARG A 111 -14.78 -5.03 -11.37
N ASN A 112 -13.75 -5.85 -11.22
CA ASN A 112 -13.88 -7.32 -11.23
C ASN A 112 -14.24 -7.89 -9.85
N PHE A 113 -14.11 -7.10 -8.78
CA PHE A 113 -14.47 -7.54 -7.44
C PHE A 113 -15.99 -7.46 -7.21
N PRO A 114 -16.65 -8.57 -6.79
CA PRO A 114 -18.03 -8.52 -6.33
C PRO A 114 -18.17 -7.54 -5.15
N LYS A 115 -19.22 -6.70 -5.20
CA LYS A 115 -19.42 -5.62 -4.22
C LYS A 115 -19.47 -6.13 -2.78
N GLU A 116 -20.15 -7.25 -2.55
CA GLU A 116 -20.31 -7.87 -1.23
C GLU A 116 -18.97 -8.34 -0.67
N LEU A 117 -18.17 -9.04 -1.48
CA LEU A 117 -16.84 -9.49 -1.08
C LEU A 117 -15.90 -8.31 -0.80
N TYR A 118 -15.92 -7.29 -1.66
CA TYR A 118 -15.13 -6.08 -1.47
C TYR A 118 -15.47 -5.39 -0.14
N GLN A 119 -16.76 -5.24 0.16
CA GLN A 119 -17.22 -4.64 1.42
C GLN A 119 -16.84 -5.49 2.63
N ALA A 120 -17.00 -6.82 2.56
CA ALA A 120 -16.63 -7.72 3.64
C ALA A 120 -15.13 -7.62 3.98
N ILE A 121 -14.26 -7.58 2.96
CA ILE A 121 -12.81 -7.42 3.16
C ILE A 121 -12.50 -6.04 3.75
N CYS A 122 -13.09 -4.96 3.23
CA CYS A 122 -12.89 -3.61 3.77
C CYS A 122 -13.31 -3.51 5.24
N ASN A 123 -14.47 -4.05 5.60
CA ASN A 123 -14.97 -4.05 6.98
C ASN A 123 -14.02 -4.81 7.91
N ARG A 124 -13.56 -6.00 7.49
CA ARG A 124 -12.61 -6.79 8.28
C ARG A 124 -11.28 -6.08 8.49
N ILE A 125 -10.79 -5.35 7.48
CA ILE A 125 -9.59 -4.50 7.64
C ILE A 125 -9.85 -3.40 8.67
N GLU A 126 -11.02 -2.75 8.62
CA GLU A 126 -11.37 -1.68 9.55
C GLU A 126 -11.50 -2.16 10.99
N GLU A 127 -12.12 -3.32 11.21
CA GLU A 127 -12.17 -4.01 12.50
C GLU A 127 -10.75 -4.31 13.02
N SER A 128 -9.88 -4.87 12.17
CA SER A 128 -8.48 -5.15 12.52
C SER A 128 -7.70 -3.88 12.89
N ILE A 129 -7.98 -2.75 12.24
CA ILE A 129 -7.38 -1.45 12.57
C ILE A 129 -7.86 -0.96 13.94
N GLN A 130 -9.15 -1.12 14.25
CA GLN A 130 -9.72 -0.71 15.54
C GLN A 130 -9.11 -1.52 16.70
N GLU A 131 -9.04 -2.84 16.57
CA GLU A 131 -8.40 -3.72 17.56
C GLU A 131 -6.93 -3.37 17.80
N THR A 132 -6.24 -2.96 16.73
CA THR A 132 -4.85 -2.51 16.80
C THR A 132 -4.69 -1.16 17.49
N THR A 133 -5.69 -0.28 17.41
CA THR A 133 -5.66 1.08 17.99
C THR A 133 -6.02 1.07 19.48
N LEU A 134 -6.73 0.03 19.94
CA LEU A 134 -7.14 -0.18 21.33
C LEU A 134 -6.05 -0.84 22.21
N LYS A 135 -4.93 -1.27 21.61
CA LYS A 135 -3.76 -1.86 22.30
C LYS A 135 -2.58 -0.89 22.30
#